data_AF-A0A822B5S0-F1
#
_entry.id   AF-A0A822B5S0-F1
#
_cell.length_a   1.000
_cell.length_b   1.000
_cell.length_c   1.000
_cell.angle_alpha   90.00
_cell.angle_beta   90.00
_cell.angle_gamma   90.00
#
_symmetry.space_group_name_H-M   'P 1'
#
loop_
_entity.id
_entity.type
_entity.pdbx_description
1 polymer ?
#
loop_
_entity_poly.entity_id
_entity_poly.type
_entity_poly.pdbx_seq_one_letter_code
_entity_poly.pdbx_strand_id
1 'polypeptide(L)'
;MASSMNKFIGNQSNKDEETYQLLEQFDHILKRSETDIGSNKLCQEKMWILDEKGEEGLKIIKKEMTYVSDIYKIFDEILVNAADNKQSDSTMTSIEIDINQEKSEIKICNDGRDIPVRKWAQDESIYIPTLIFGKLLTSDNFNDDQKGVTGGRNGYGAKVTNIFSTKFTVETCSKEYKKII
;
A
#
# COMPACT_ATOMS: atom_id res chain seq x y z
N MET A 1 47.07 -38.82 -36.87
CA MET A 1 47.31 -39.64 -35.67
C MET A 1 47.09 -38.76 -34.44
N ALA A 2 46.49 -39.34 -33.38
CA ALA A 2 46.11 -38.77 -32.08
C ALA A 2 44.98 -37.71 -32.15
N SER A 3 43.70 -38.03 -31.96
CA SER A 3 42.99 -38.71 -30.85
C SER A 3 42.92 -37.92 -29.54
N SER A 4 41.67 -37.62 -29.18
CA SER A 4 41.08 -37.41 -27.85
C SER A 4 41.27 -36.08 -27.13
N MET A 5 40.17 -35.32 -27.00
CA MET A 5 39.46 -35.23 -25.73
C MET A 5 38.03 -34.71 -25.93
N ASN A 6 37.06 -35.61 -25.69
CA ASN A 6 35.68 -35.27 -25.42
C ASN A 6 35.60 -34.38 -24.17
N LYS A 7 34.81 -33.31 -24.23
CA LYS A 7 33.96 -32.96 -23.09
C LYS A 7 32.60 -32.53 -23.62
N PHE A 8 31.66 -33.46 -23.51
CA PHE A 8 30.24 -33.14 -23.41
C PHE A 8 30.07 -32.04 -22.37
N ILE A 9 29.78 -30.82 -22.80
CA ILE A 9 29.09 -29.86 -21.94
C ILE A 9 27.62 -30.21 -22.11
N GLY A 10 27.20 -31.24 -21.37
CA GLY A 10 25.80 -31.48 -21.15
C GLY A 10 25.21 -30.26 -20.46
N ASN A 11 23.99 -29.89 -20.87
CA ASN A 11 23.08 -29.03 -20.12
C ASN A 11 22.92 -29.58 -18.69
N GLN A 12 23.82 -29.22 -17.79
CA GLN A 12 23.43 -29.01 -16.41
C GLN A 12 23.09 -27.53 -16.37
N SER A 13 21.78 -27.21 -16.43
CA SER A 13 21.37 -25.93 -15.89
C SER A 13 21.97 -25.85 -14.50
N ASN A 14 22.65 -24.74 -14.21
CA ASN A 14 23.41 -24.59 -12.98
C ASN A 14 22.39 -24.69 -11.84
N LYS A 15 22.26 -25.86 -11.21
CA LYS A 15 21.25 -26.15 -10.19
C LYS A 15 21.29 -25.14 -9.05
N ASP A 16 22.47 -24.58 -8.81
CA ASP A 16 22.72 -23.55 -7.80
C ASP A 16 22.13 -22.19 -8.20
N GLU A 17 22.16 -21.81 -9.49
CA GLU A 17 21.54 -20.57 -9.99
C GLU A 17 20.00 -20.65 -9.97
N GLU A 18 19.43 -21.86 -10.16
CA GLU A 18 17.99 -22.07 -9.97
C GLU A 18 17.60 -22.08 -8.48
N THR A 19 18.50 -22.51 -7.60
CA THR A 19 18.26 -22.64 -6.16
C THR A 19 18.38 -21.31 -5.42
N TYR A 20 19.39 -20.48 -5.75
CA TYR A 20 19.64 -19.21 -5.08
C TYR A 20 19.27 -18.04 -5.98
N GLN A 21 18.14 -17.41 -5.67
CA GLN A 21 17.59 -16.31 -6.45
C GLN A 21 17.71 -15.00 -5.68
N LEU A 22 18.27 -13.97 -6.32
CA LEU A 22 18.16 -12.59 -5.87
C LEU A 22 16.89 -11.98 -6.48
N LEU A 23 16.04 -11.38 -5.64
CA LEU A 23 14.83 -10.70 -6.08
C LEU A 23 14.98 -9.20 -5.85
N GLU A 24 14.55 -8.41 -6.83
CA GLU A 24 14.33 -6.99 -6.64
C GLU A 24 13.18 -6.77 -5.65
N GLN A 25 13.18 -5.63 -4.96
CA GLN A 25 12.23 -5.37 -3.87
C GLN A 25 10.76 -5.48 -4.31
N PHE A 26 10.44 -4.96 -5.51
CA PHE A 26 9.11 -5.05 -6.10
C PHE A 26 8.69 -6.51 -6.35
N ASP A 27 9.59 -7.31 -6.92
CA ASP A 27 9.33 -8.72 -7.21
C ASP A 27 9.20 -9.54 -5.92
N HIS A 28 9.96 -9.17 -4.88
CA HIS A 28 9.83 -9.78 -3.57
C HIS A 28 8.45 -9.50 -2.95
N ILE A 29 7.98 -8.25 -2.97
CA ILE A 29 6.64 -7.88 -2.46
C ILE A 29 5.55 -8.66 -3.18
N LEU A 30 5.64 -8.78 -4.51
CA LEU A 30 4.67 -9.58 -5.28
C LEU A 30 4.74 -11.08 -4.96
N LYS A 31 5.95 -11.63 -4.81
CA LYS A 31 6.14 -13.07 -4.58
C LYS A 31 5.86 -13.48 -3.12
N ARG A 32 5.99 -12.56 -2.17
CA ARG A 32 5.90 -12.79 -0.71
C ARG A 32 4.96 -11.80 -0.02
N SER A 33 3.86 -11.46 -0.70
CA SER A 33 2.84 -10.52 -0.23
C SER A 33 2.31 -10.81 1.18
N GLU A 34 2.31 -12.07 1.61
CA GLU A 34 1.88 -12.49 2.95
C GLU A 34 2.60 -11.78 4.08
N THR A 35 3.85 -11.34 3.88
CA THR A 35 4.62 -10.62 4.90
C THR A 35 4.21 -9.15 4.98
N ASP A 36 3.76 -8.57 3.87
CA ASP A 36 3.47 -7.14 3.74
C ASP A 36 1.98 -6.82 3.95
N ILE A 37 1.08 -7.66 3.43
CA ILE A 37 -0.38 -7.44 3.46
C ILE A 37 -1.20 -8.62 3.97
N GLY A 38 -0.56 -9.74 4.29
CA GLY A 38 -1.27 -10.95 4.68
C GLY A 38 -1.70 -11.81 3.49
N SER A 39 -2.50 -12.84 3.77
CA SER A 39 -2.82 -13.88 2.80
C SER A 39 -3.85 -13.42 1.78
N ASN A 40 -3.65 -13.86 0.54
CA ASN A 40 -4.61 -13.75 -0.56
C ASN A 40 -5.63 -14.91 -0.58
N LYS A 41 -5.63 -15.75 0.47
CA LYS A 41 -6.58 -16.84 0.66
C LYS A 41 -7.70 -16.42 1.59
N LEU A 42 -8.87 -17.05 1.42
CA LEU A 42 -9.97 -16.89 2.35
C LEU A 42 -9.57 -17.40 3.75
N CYS A 43 -9.78 -16.56 4.75
CA CYS A 43 -9.60 -16.89 6.16
C CYS A 43 -10.95 -16.78 6.89
N GLN A 44 -11.09 -17.51 7.99
CA GLN A 44 -12.27 -17.49 8.86
C GLN A 44 -11.86 -17.03 10.25
N GLU A 45 -12.39 -15.88 10.67
CA GLU A 45 -12.05 -15.27 11.96
C GLU A 45 -13.26 -14.63 12.61
N LYS A 46 -13.25 -14.58 13.95
CA LYS A 46 -14.30 -13.89 14.73
C LYS A 46 -13.98 -12.41 14.86
N MET A 47 -14.63 -11.59 14.06
CA MET A 47 -14.43 -10.14 13.99
C MET A 47 -15.58 -9.37 14.67
N TRP A 48 -15.28 -8.14 15.11
CA TRP A 48 -16.31 -7.20 15.57
C TRP A 48 -16.88 -6.44 14.37
N ILE A 49 -18.19 -6.46 14.21
CA ILE A 49 -18.90 -5.79 13.12
C ILE A 49 -19.98 -4.86 13.67
N LEU A 50 -20.24 -3.77 12.97
CA LEU A 50 -21.38 -2.91 13.25
C LEU A 50 -22.63 -3.52 12.59
N ASP A 51 -23.59 -3.93 13.40
CA ASP A 51 -24.92 -4.33 12.96
C ASP A 51 -25.83 -3.11 12.92
N GLU A 52 -26.04 -2.58 11.72
CA GLU A 52 -26.92 -1.44 11.46
C GLU A 52 -28.39 -1.85 11.26
N LYS A 53 -28.64 -3.14 11.00
CA LYS A 53 -29.95 -3.68 10.60
C LYS A 53 -30.63 -4.50 11.69
N GLY A 54 -30.00 -4.65 12.85
CA GLY A 54 -30.54 -5.39 13.98
C GLY A 54 -31.85 -4.76 14.50
N GLU A 55 -32.80 -5.62 14.89
CA GLU A 55 -34.10 -5.21 15.45
C GLU A 55 -33.94 -4.34 16.71
N GLU A 56 -32.80 -4.48 17.41
CA GLU A 56 -32.51 -3.77 18.64
C GLU A 56 -31.67 -2.48 18.44
N GLY A 57 -31.48 -2.02 17.20
CA GLY A 57 -30.72 -0.82 16.84
C GLY A 57 -29.23 -1.05 16.53
N LEU A 58 -28.46 0.05 16.41
CA LEU A 58 -27.02 0.05 16.10
C LEU A 58 -26.20 -0.64 17.20
N LYS A 59 -25.54 -1.76 16.88
CA LYS A 59 -24.77 -2.55 17.86
C LYS A 59 -23.47 -3.08 17.27
N ILE A 60 -22.43 -3.15 18.11
CA ILE A 60 -21.19 -3.85 17.75
C ILE A 60 -21.30 -5.29 18.26
N ILE A 61 -21.28 -6.26 17.34
CA ILE A 61 -21.41 -7.70 17.64
C ILE A 61 -20.19 -8.48 17.15
N LYS A 62 -19.87 -9.58 17.82
CA LYS A 62 -18.79 -10.47 17.39
C LYS A 62 -19.36 -11.57 16.49
N LYS A 63 -18.91 -11.63 15.25
CA LYS A 63 -19.39 -12.58 14.23
C LYS A 63 -18.24 -13.29 13.55
N GLU A 64 -18.46 -14.55 13.21
CA GLU A 64 -17.53 -15.30 12.35
C GLU A 64 -17.67 -14.81 10.91
N MET A 65 -16.56 -14.31 10.37
CA MET A 65 -16.48 -13.70 9.04
C MET A 65 -15.52 -14.50 8.18
N THR A 66 -15.87 -14.66 6.91
CA THR A 66 -14.96 -15.20 5.88
C THR A 66 -14.54 -14.04 4.98
N TYR A 67 -13.25 -13.76 4.91
CA TYR A 67 -12.71 -12.64 4.12
C TYR A 67 -11.28 -12.92 3.64
N VAL A 68 -10.78 -12.08 2.74
CA VAL A 68 -9.38 -12.12 2.30
C VAL A 68 -8.62 -11.01 3.01
N SER A 69 -7.56 -11.37 3.75
CA SER A 69 -6.85 -10.42 4.62
C SER A 69 -6.08 -9.35 3.86
N ASP A 70 -5.60 -9.66 2.66
CA ASP A 70 -4.85 -8.71 1.83
C ASP A 70 -5.68 -7.49 1.41
N ILE A 71 -6.92 -7.71 0.97
CA ILE A 71 -7.88 -6.65 0.60
C ILE A 71 -8.19 -5.78 1.82
N TYR A 72 -8.40 -6.40 2.97
CA TYR A 72 -8.63 -5.66 4.22
C TYR A 72 -7.43 -4.79 4.58
N LYS A 73 -6.22 -5.32 4.41
CA LYS A 73 -4.99 -4.62 4.77
C LYS A 73 -4.67 -3.45 3.83
N ILE A 74 -4.82 -3.60 2.52
CA ILE A 74 -4.58 -2.49 1.58
C ILE A 74 -5.59 -1.35 1.74
N PHE A 75 -6.81 -1.65 2.21
CA PHE A 75 -7.80 -0.65 2.61
C PHE A 75 -7.37 0.07 3.89
N ASP A 76 -7.00 -0.69 4.92
CA ASP A 76 -6.52 -0.17 6.21
C ASP A 76 -5.33 0.78 6.06
N GLU A 77 -4.36 0.45 5.21
CA GLU A 77 -3.18 1.30 4.97
C GLU A 77 -3.55 2.70 4.46
N ILE A 78 -4.54 2.83 3.55
CA ILE A 78 -4.97 4.14 3.06
C ILE A 78 -5.82 4.87 4.10
N LEU A 79 -6.66 4.14 4.85
CA LEU A 79 -7.47 4.73 5.91
C LEU A 79 -6.61 5.29 7.05
N VAL A 80 -5.57 4.57 7.47
CA VAL A 80 -4.62 5.03 8.48
C VAL A 80 -3.85 6.25 7.97
N ASN A 81 -3.46 6.30 6.69
CA ASN A 81 -2.82 7.50 6.14
C ASN A 81 -3.74 8.73 6.18
N ALA A 82 -5.02 8.56 5.85
CA ALA A 82 -6.02 9.63 5.96
C ALA A 82 -6.19 10.08 7.43
N ALA A 83 -6.22 9.13 8.38
CA ALA A 83 -6.32 9.44 9.80
C ALA A 83 -5.06 10.13 10.35
N ASP A 84 -3.87 9.72 9.91
CA ASP A 84 -2.59 10.33 10.30
C ASP A 84 -2.50 11.80 9.89
N ASN A 85 -3.20 12.21 8.82
CA ASN A 85 -3.25 13.61 8.43
C ASN A 85 -3.82 14.50 9.55
N LYS A 86 -4.76 13.99 10.39
CA LYS A 86 -5.29 14.72 11.54
C LYS A 86 -4.24 15.04 12.59
N GLN A 87 -3.24 14.17 12.75
CA GLN A 87 -2.13 14.41 13.67
C GLN A 87 -1.21 15.52 13.16
N SER A 88 -1.01 15.58 11.84
CA SER A 88 -0.18 16.60 11.20
C SER A 88 -0.91 17.94 11.01
N ASP A 89 -2.24 17.90 10.89
CA ASP A 89 -3.13 19.03 10.71
C ASP A 89 -4.40 18.92 11.58
N SER A 90 -4.38 19.67 12.68
CA SER A 90 -5.53 19.78 13.59
C SER A 90 -6.80 20.36 12.93
N THR A 91 -6.72 20.99 11.75
CA THR A 91 -7.88 21.57 11.06
C THR A 91 -8.69 20.58 10.24
N MET A 92 -8.17 19.38 9.97
CA MET A 92 -8.91 18.30 9.31
C MET A 92 -10.17 17.94 10.11
N THR A 93 -11.32 17.84 9.46
CA THR A 93 -12.62 17.59 10.09
C THR A 93 -13.32 16.32 9.60
N SER A 94 -13.00 15.82 8.40
CA SER A 94 -13.72 14.72 7.79
C SER A 94 -12.79 13.71 7.11
N ILE A 95 -13.23 12.45 7.16
CA ILE A 95 -12.80 11.37 6.26
C ILE A 95 -14.07 10.81 5.63
N GLU A 96 -14.11 10.80 4.30
CA GLU A 96 -15.19 10.23 3.51
C GLU A 96 -14.70 8.94 2.87
N ILE A 97 -15.50 7.88 3.00
CA ILE A 97 -15.21 6.56 2.44
C ILE A 97 -16.38 6.15 1.56
N ASP A 98 -16.11 5.91 0.27
CA ASP A 98 -17.06 5.39 -0.70
C ASP A 98 -16.56 4.02 -1.18
N ILE A 99 -17.40 2.99 -1.04
CA ILE A 99 -17.12 1.62 -1.46
C ILE A 99 -18.15 1.24 -2.52
N ASN A 100 -17.72 1.20 -3.77
CA ASN A 100 -18.53 0.76 -4.89
C ASN A 100 -18.20 -0.70 -5.23
N GLN A 101 -19.02 -1.62 -4.71
CA GLN A 101 -18.82 -3.06 -4.93
C GLN A 101 -19.01 -3.47 -6.40
N GLU A 102 -19.95 -2.85 -7.12
CA GLU A 102 -20.22 -3.18 -8.53
C GLU A 102 -19.02 -2.86 -9.42
N LYS A 103 -18.33 -1.75 -9.12
CA LYS A 103 -17.12 -1.33 -9.85
C LYS A 103 -15.83 -1.87 -9.26
N SER A 104 -15.87 -2.49 -8.09
CA SER A 104 -14.68 -2.84 -7.30
C SER A 104 -13.78 -1.63 -7.04
N GLU A 105 -14.38 -0.47 -6.75
CA GLU A 105 -13.70 0.79 -6.48
C GLU A 105 -13.87 1.20 -5.02
N ILE A 106 -12.76 1.60 -4.38
CA ILE A 106 -12.76 2.18 -3.04
C ILE A 106 -12.15 3.58 -3.14
N LYS A 107 -12.86 4.57 -2.63
CA LYS A 107 -12.39 5.96 -2.54
C LYS A 107 -12.33 6.36 -1.07
N ILE A 108 -11.16 6.86 -0.65
CA ILE A 108 -10.95 7.44 0.67
C ILE A 108 -10.49 8.87 0.45
N CYS A 109 -11.19 9.82 1.05
CA CYS A 109 -10.91 11.25 0.94
C CYS A 109 -10.86 11.86 2.35
N ASN A 110 -9.88 12.72 2.61
CA ASN A 110 -9.83 13.52 3.82
C ASN A 110 -9.66 15.00 3.46
N ASP A 111 -10.20 15.87 4.29
CA ASP A 111 -9.93 17.30 4.21
C ASP A 111 -8.63 17.65 4.97
N GLY A 112 -8.40 18.95 5.19
CA GLY A 112 -7.20 19.46 5.87
C GLY A 112 -6.04 19.75 4.93
N ARG A 113 -4.82 19.50 5.40
CA ARG A 113 -3.57 19.80 4.70
C ARG A 113 -3.47 19.00 3.41
N ASP A 114 -3.06 19.72 2.37
CA ASP A 114 -2.82 19.21 1.04
C ASP A 114 -1.44 18.55 0.90
N ILE A 115 -1.32 17.69 -0.11
CA ILE A 115 -0.03 17.19 -0.55
C ILE A 115 0.57 18.22 -1.51
N PRO A 116 1.80 18.72 -1.28
CA PRO A 116 2.40 19.75 -2.13
C PRO A 116 2.55 19.30 -3.59
N VAL A 117 1.94 20.02 -4.52
CA VAL A 117 2.03 19.74 -5.96
C VAL A 117 3.21 20.51 -6.55
N ARG A 118 4.42 20.06 -6.21
CA ARG A 118 5.67 20.62 -6.76
C ARG A 118 6.66 19.53 -7.11
N LYS A 119 7.64 19.90 -7.93
CA LYS A 119 8.79 19.05 -8.28
C LYS A 119 9.65 18.78 -7.04
N TRP A 120 10.22 17.58 -6.97
CA TRP A 120 11.13 17.21 -5.90
C TRP A 120 12.49 17.89 -6.09
N ALA A 121 13.02 18.50 -5.03
CA ALA A 121 14.23 19.31 -5.12
C ALA A 121 15.48 18.52 -5.55
N GLN A 122 15.51 17.20 -5.35
CA GLN A 122 16.62 16.34 -5.76
C GLN A 122 16.48 15.82 -7.19
N ASP A 123 15.26 15.83 -7.75
CA ASP A 123 15.00 15.43 -9.14
C ASP A 123 13.74 16.15 -9.67
N GLU A 124 13.97 17.15 -10.52
CA GLU A 124 12.92 17.97 -11.12
C GLU A 124 12.02 17.23 -12.13
N SER A 125 12.36 15.99 -12.49
CA SER A 125 11.50 15.15 -13.33
C SER A 125 10.36 14.49 -12.54
N ILE A 126 10.42 14.50 -11.21
CA ILE A 126 9.49 13.82 -10.32
C ILE A 126 8.69 14.83 -9.49
N TYR A 127 7.36 14.69 -9.47
CA TYR A 127 6.49 15.42 -8.56
C TYR A 127 6.40 14.73 -7.20
N ILE A 128 6.26 15.50 -6.11
CA ILE A 128 6.13 14.95 -4.75
C ILE A 128 5.02 13.90 -4.63
N PRO A 129 3.78 14.10 -5.14
CA PRO A 129 2.75 13.05 -5.13
C PRO A 129 3.22 11.75 -5.82
N THR A 130 3.86 11.85 -6.98
CA THR A 130 4.42 10.69 -7.70
C THR A 130 5.50 9.98 -6.88
N LEU A 131 6.34 10.73 -6.17
CA LEU A 131 7.38 10.19 -5.31
C LEU A 131 6.76 9.37 -4.16
N ILE A 132 5.88 9.97 -3.37
CA ILE A 132 5.38 9.38 -2.12
C ILE A 132 4.38 8.23 -2.32
N PHE A 133 3.74 8.15 -3.49
CA PHE A 133 2.79 7.07 -3.85
C PHE A 133 3.31 6.08 -4.90
N GLY A 134 4.37 6.43 -5.64
CA GLY A 134 4.87 5.65 -6.77
C GLY A 134 6.29 5.09 -6.60
N LYS A 135 7.05 5.56 -5.61
CA LYS A 135 8.39 5.02 -5.31
C LYS A 135 8.38 4.37 -3.93
N LEU A 136 8.78 3.09 -3.87
CA LEU A 136 9.01 2.38 -2.61
C LEU A 136 10.06 3.13 -1.76
N LEU A 137 10.06 2.89 -0.44
CA LEU A 137 11.00 3.50 0.52
C LEU A 137 10.95 5.03 0.58
N THR A 138 9.77 5.61 0.34
CA THR A 138 9.52 7.04 0.50
C THR A 138 8.58 7.28 1.69
N SER A 139 8.97 8.18 2.59
CA SER A 139 8.16 8.59 3.73
C SER A 139 8.59 9.99 4.18
N ASP A 140 7.63 10.73 4.69
CA ASP A 140 7.79 11.96 5.46
C ASP A 140 8.19 11.70 6.93
N ASN A 141 8.07 10.45 7.40
CA ASN A 141 8.32 10.04 8.80
C ASN A 141 9.71 9.43 9.05
N PHE A 142 10.70 9.60 8.15
CA PHE A 142 12.06 9.08 8.36
C PHE A 142 12.92 9.90 9.34
N ASN A 143 12.39 11.00 9.88
CA ASN A 143 13.09 11.80 10.88
C ASN A 143 12.69 11.36 12.29
N ASP A 144 13.42 10.39 12.85
CA ASP A 144 13.19 9.82 14.17
C ASP A 144 13.32 10.85 15.33
N ASP A 145 13.91 12.02 15.09
CA ASP A 145 13.99 13.11 16.06
C ASP A 145 12.62 13.79 16.27
N GLN A 146 11.69 13.65 15.31
CA GLN A 146 10.30 14.04 15.48
C GLN A 146 9.54 12.86 16.07
N LYS A 147 9.15 12.98 17.34
CA LYS A 147 8.25 12.02 18.02
C LYS A 147 6.84 12.08 17.42
N GLY A 148 6.68 11.57 16.20
CA GLY A 148 5.38 11.37 15.57
C GLY A 148 4.64 10.21 16.24
N VAL A 149 3.37 10.40 16.55
CA VAL A 149 2.46 9.33 17.02
C VAL A 149 1.69 8.74 15.82
N THR A 150 2.27 8.82 14.62
CA THR A 150 1.65 8.38 13.36
C THR A 150 1.68 6.86 13.23
N GLY A 151 0.65 6.31 12.58
CA GLY A 151 0.57 4.88 12.24
C GLY A 151 1.54 4.50 11.12
N GLY A 152 1.78 5.40 10.15
CA GLY A 152 2.66 5.19 9.01
C GLY A 152 4.15 5.25 9.35
N ARG A 153 4.76 4.12 9.70
CA ARG A 153 6.19 4.07 10.13
C ARG A 153 7.18 3.70 9.05
N ASN A 154 6.79 2.85 8.11
CA ASN A 154 7.75 2.19 7.23
C ASN A 154 7.77 2.75 5.79
N GLY A 155 6.84 3.64 5.43
CA GLY A 155 6.76 4.19 4.08
C GLY A 155 6.39 3.17 3.01
N TYR A 156 5.66 2.10 3.35
CA TYR A 156 5.20 1.06 2.41
C TYR A 156 3.71 1.15 2.09
N GLY A 157 2.85 1.44 3.08
CA GLY A 157 1.39 1.29 3.00
C GLY A 157 0.76 1.68 1.67
N ALA A 158 0.81 2.97 1.33
CA ALA A 158 0.16 3.45 0.10
C ALA A 158 0.78 2.90 -1.20
N LYS A 159 2.08 2.58 -1.19
CA LYS A 159 2.75 1.97 -2.35
C LYS A 159 2.31 0.52 -2.51
N VAL A 160 2.19 -0.20 -1.41
CA VAL A 160 1.71 -1.58 -1.42
C VAL A 160 0.27 -1.62 -1.92
N THR A 161 -0.61 -0.73 -1.46
CA THR A 161 -1.95 -0.60 -2.05
C THR A 161 -1.90 -0.34 -3.55
N ASN A 162 -1.00 0.53 -4.02
CA ASN A 162 -0.80 0.77 -5.45
C ASN A 162 -0.35 -0.49 -6.21
N ILE A 163 0.64 -1.23 -5.70
CA ILE A 163 1.16 -2.48 -6.30
C ILE A 163 0.06 -3.54 -6.47
N PHE A 164 -0.83 -3.66 -5.49
CA PHE A 164 -1.92 -4.65 -5.52
C PHE A 164 -3.22 -4.11 -6.14
N SER A 165 -3.22 -2.90 -6.69
CA SER A 165 -4.37 -2.31 -7.39
C SER A 165 -4.19 -2.38 -8.90
N THR A 166 -5.27 -2.74 -9.61
CA THR A 166 -5.30 -2.63 -11.09
C THR A 166 -5.26 -1.17 -11.56
N LYS A 167 -5.80 -0.26 -10.75
CA LYS A 167 -5.77 1.19 -10.94
C LYS A 167 -5.68 1.88 -9.59
N PHE A 168 -4.69 2.75 -9.44
CA PHE A 168 -4.51 3.58 -8.25
C PHE A 168 -4.48 5.05 -8.66
N THR A 169 -5.38 5.87 -8.12
CA THR A 169 -5.51 7.29 -8.47
C THR A 169 -5.34 8.14 -7.22
N VAL A 170 -4.49 9.16 -7.31
CA VAL A 170 -4.28 10.14 -6.25
C VAL A 170 -4.74 11.50 -6.77
N GLU A 171 -5.66 12.11 -6.03
CA GLU A 171 -6.14 13.46 -6.30
C GLU A 171 -5.82 14.34 -5.07
N THR A 172 -5.21 15.49 -5.31
CA THR A 172 -4.87 16.47 -4.25
C THR A 172 -5.00 17.86 -4.83
N CYS A 173 -5.50 18.80 -4.03
CA CYS A 173 -5.61 20.21 -4.41
C CYS A 173 -4.55 20.99 -3.66
N SER A 174 -3.66 21.70 -4.36
CA SER A 174 -2.69 22.56 -3.68
C SER A 174 -3.18 23.99 -3.55
N LYS A 175 -3.21 24.56 -2.35
CA LYS A 175 -3.59 25.99 -2.18
C LYS A 175 -2.62 26.94 -2.87
N GLU A 176 -1.36 26.52 -3.02
CA GLU A 176 -0.29 27.25 -3.71
C GLU A 176 -0.57 27.37 -5.22
N TYR A 177 -1.28 26.39 -5.78
CA TYR A 177 -1.67 26.35 -7.18
C TYR A 177 -3.20 26.33 -7.27
N LYS A 178 -3.83 27.51 -7.41
CA LYS A 178 -5.29 27.70 -7.60
C LYS A 178 -5.88 27.03 -8.86
N LYS A 179 -5.22 26.05 -9.46
CA LYS A 179 -5.71 25.22 -10.56
C LYS A 179 -5.83 23.78 -10.08
N ILE A 180 -7.07 23.30 -10.05
CA ILE A 180 -7.38 21.88 -10.14
C ILE A 180 -6.81 21.44 -11.51
N ILE A 181 -5.89 20.47 -11.52
CA ILE A 181 -5.46 19.79 -12.75
C ILE A 181 -6.33 18.56 -12.91
#